data_AF-A0A8J3VP01-F1
#
_entry.id   AF-A0A8J3VP01-F1
#
_cell.length_a   1.000
_cell.length_b   1.000
_cell.length_c   1.000
_cell.angle_alpha   90.00
_cell.angle_beta   90.00
_cell.angle_gamma   90.00
#
_symmetry.space_group_name_H-M   'P 1'
#
loop_
_entity.id
_entity.type
_entity.pdbx_description
1 polymer ?
#
loop_
_entity_poly.entity_id
_entity_poly.type
_entity_poly.pdbx_seq_one_letter_code
_entity_poly.pdbx_strand_id
1 'polypeptide(L)' 'MDEMEALQAARRAARAGEMAAAQLVEFAERMSVAADPAELAEYDMLMGREETVRAARSDAFAELGFSVPSVEGG' A
#
# COMPACT_ATOMS: atom_id res chain seq x y z
N MET A 1 -4.71 -16.20 -16.71
CA MET A 1 -5.18 -16.28 -15.32
C MET A 1 -6.68 -16.43 -15.38
N ASP A 2 -7.27 -17.30 -14.58
CA ASP A 2 -8.73 -17.45 -14.51
C ASP A 2 -9.36 -16.16 -13.92
N GLU A 3 -10.53 -15.73 -14.39
CA GLU A 3 -11.19 -14.50 -13.90
C GLU A 3 -11.45 -14.54 -12.38
N MET A 4 -11.74 -15.72 -11.82
CA MET A 4 -11.88 -15.91 -10.38
C MET A 4 -10.54 -15.76 -9.65
N GLU A 5 -9.45 -16.26 -10.25
CA GLU A 5 -8.09 -16.10 -9.70
C GLU A 5 -7.67 -14.64 -9.66
N ALA A 6 -7.93 -13.89 -10.74
CA ALA A 6 -7.65 -12.45 -10.81
C ALA A 6 -8.47 -11.66 -9.77
N LEU A 7 -9.75 -11.98 -9.61
CA LEU A 7 -10.60 -11.37 -8.59
C LEU A 7 -10.11 -11.67 -7.16
N GLN A 8 -9.69 -12.91 -6.88
CA GLN A 8 -9.11 -13.25 -5.59
C GLN A 8 -7.77 -12.55 -5.34
N ALA A 9 -6.93 -12.41 -6.37
CA ALA A 9 -5.69 -11.67 -6.28
C ALA A 9 -5.93 -10.20 -5.94
N ALA A 10 -6.85 -9.53 -6.63
CA ALA A 10 -7.23 -8.14 -6.35
C ALA A 10 -7.78 -7.96 -4.92
N ARG A 11 -8.61 -8.89 -4.44
CA ARG A 11 -9.10 -8.88 -3.04
C ARG A 11 -7.98 -9.01 -2.02
N ARG A 12 -7.04 -9.93 -2.24
CA ARG A 12 -5.86 -10.10 -1.37
C ARG A 12 -5.00 -8.84 -1.36
N ALA A 13 -4.75 -8.26 -2.54
CA ALA A 13 -3.96 -7.02 -2.66
C ALA A 13 -4.66 -5.82 -2.00
N ALA A 14 -5.98 -5.71 -2.09
CA ALA A 14 -6.76 -4.70 -1.39
C ALA A 14 -6.63 -4.84 0.14
N ARG A 15 -6.76 -6.06 0.68
CA ARG A 15 -6.56 -6.35 2.11
C ARG A 15 -5.13 -6.06 2.57
N ALA A 16 -4.13 -6.39 1.77
CA ALA A 16 -2.74 -6.03 2.08
C ALA A 16 -2.57 -4.51 2.18
N GLY A 17 -3.23 -3.74 1.31
CA GLY A 17 -3.22 -2.27 1.35
C GLY A 17 -3.88 -1.70 2.60
N GLU A 18 -5.04 -2.25 2.99
CA GLU A 18 -5.69 -1.90 4.26
C GLU A 18 -4.76 -2.13 5.46
N MET A 19 -4.09 -3.29 5.51
CA MET A 19 -3.16 -3.62 6.59
C MET A 19 -1.92 -2.71 6.62
N ALA A 20 -1.38 -2.34 5.45
CA ALA A 20 -0.23 -1.45 5.37
C ALA A 20 -0.58 -0.03 5.86
N ALA A 21 -1.74 0.49 5.44
CA ALA A 21 -2.24 1.77 5.91
C ALA A 21 -2.54 1.75 7.42
N ALA A 22 -3.11 0.66 7.94
CA ALA A 22 -3.36 0.49 9.37
C ALA A 22 -2.06 0.54 10.20
N GLN A 23 -0.98 -0.08 9.72
CA GLN A 23 0.32 -0.02 10.40
C GLN A 23 0.90 1.40 10.44
N LEU A 24 0.70 2.19 9.38
CA LEU A 24 1.12 3.58 9.36
C LEU A 24 0.31 4.43 10.36
N VAL A 25 -0.99 4.16 10.50
CA VAL A 25 -1.84 4.79 11.53
C VAL A 25 -1.37 4.41 12.93
N GLU A 26 -1.14 3.12 13.19
CA GLU A 26 -0.62 2.63 14.48
C GLU A 26 0.73 3.27 14.84
N PHE A 27 1.61 3.44 13.86
CA PHE A 27 2.86 4.18 14.03
C PHE A 27 2.59 5.64 14.40
N ALA A 28 1.74 6.34 13.64
CA ALA A 28 1.40 7.74 13.87
C ALA A 28 0.78 8.00 15.26
N GLU A 29 -0.05 7.08 15.75
CA GLU A 29 -0.68 7.19 17.08
C GLU A 29 0.31 7.09 18.24
N ARG A 30 1.46 6.44 18.05
CA ARG A 30 2.51 6.30 19.07
C ARG A 30 3.74 7.18 18.84
N MET A 31 3.77 7.95 17.76
CA MET A 31 4.90 8.84 17.45
C MET A 31 5.14 9.83 18.58
N SER A 32 6.42 10.02 18.91
CA SER A 32 6.86 11.13 19.74
C SER A 32 6.81 12.46 18.97
N VAL A 33 6.66 13.58 19.70
CA VAL A 33 6.80 14.93 19.14
C VAL A 33 8.22 15.18 18.61
N ALA A 34 9.22 14.55 19.23
CA ALA A 34 10.60 14.56 18.78
C ALA A 34 10.95 13.18 18.24
N ALA A 35 11.01 13.05 16.91
CA ALA A 35 11.32 11.80 16.24
C ALA A 35 12.77 11.37 16.52
N ASP A 36 12.96 10.16 17.04
CA ASP A 36 14.28 9.57 17.17
C ASP A 36 14.72 8.84 15.88
N PRO A 37 16.00 8.46 15.75
CA PRO A 37 16.48 7.75 14.55
C PRO A 37 15.78 6.41 14.27
N ALA A 38 15.26 5.73 15.30
CA ALA A 38 14.53 4.47 15.11
C ALA A 38 13.12 4.73 14.56
N GLU A 39 12.43 5.77 15.03
CA GLU A 39 11.15 6.20 14.48
C GLU A 39 11.28 6.62 13.01
N LEU A 40 12.36 7.33 12.65
CA LEU A 40 12.63 7.70 11.25
C LEU A 40 12.86 6.46 10.36
N ALA A 41 13.66 5.50 10.84
CA ALA A 41 13.92 4.26 10.11
C ALA A 41 12.65 3.40 9.95
N GLU A 42 11.80 3.37 10.98
CA GLU A 42 10.52 2.68 10.93
C GLU A 42 9.56 3.34 9.95
N TYR A 43 9.48 4.67 9.96
CA TYR A 43 8.68 5.42 8.99
C TYR A 43 9.11 5.11 7.55
N ASP A 44 10.41 5.16 7.25
CA ASP A 44 10.94 4.83 5.91
C ASP A 44 10.56 3.40 5.49
N MET A 45 10.64 2.43 6.41
CA MET A 45 10.23 1.05 6.14
C MET A 45 8.73 0.95 5.85
N LEU A 46 7.88 1.63 6.63
CA LEU A 46 6.43 1.63 6.45
C LEU A 46 6.04 2.27 5.11
N MET A 47 6.66 3.39 4.74
CA MET A 47 6.44 4.05 3.46
C MET A 47 6.87 3.18 2.27
N GLY A 48 8.02 2.51 2.36
CA GLY A 48 8.46 1.57 1.34
C GLY A 48 7.51 0.37 1.18
N ARG A 49 6.94 -0.12 2.28
CA ARG A 49 5.93 -1.17 2.27
C ARG A 49 4.61 -0.69 1.64
N GLU A 50 4.13 0.50 2.01
CA GLU A 50 2.94 1.10 1.42
C GLU A 50 3.08 1.23 -0.10
N GLU A 51 4.21 1.74 -0.60
CA GLU A 51 4.40 1.90 -2.05
C GLU A 51 4.44 0.54 -2.77
N THR A 52 5.13 -0.45 -2.20
CA THR A 52 5.16 -1.81 -2.75
C THR A 52 3.75 -2.42 -2.85
N VAL A 53 2.95 -2.27 -1.80
CA VAL A 53 1.58 -2.78 -1.75
C VAL A 53 0.66 -1.98 -2.67
N ARG A 54 0.86 -0.66 -2.77
CA ARG A 54 0.12 0.20 -3.70
C ARG A 54 0.32 -0.24 -5.14
N ALA A 55 1.57 -0.47 -5.55
CA ALA A 55 1.90 -0.98 -6.88
C ALA A 55 1.24 -2.33 -7.15
N ALA A 56 1.44 -3.32 -6.26
CA ALA A 56 0.84 -4.65 -6.41
C ALA A 56 -0.70 -4.63 -6.46
N ARG A 57 -1.33 -3.74 -5.69
CA ARG A 57 -2.78 -3.53 -5.73
C ARG A 57 -3.21 -2.91 -7.05
N SER A 58 -2.51 -1.88 -7.53
CA SER A 58 -2.79 -1.26 -8.83
C SER A 58 -2.70 -2.29 -9.96
N ASP A 59 -1.64 -3.09 -9.98
CA ASP A 59 -1.44 -4.14 -10.98
C ASP A 59 -2.57 -5.19 -10.94
N ALA A 60 -2.94 -5.65 -9.73
CA ALA A 60 -4.00 -6.65 -9.58
C ALA A 60 -5.39 -6.14 -10.02
N PHE A 61 -5.67 -4.84 -9.88
CA PHE A 61 -6.90 -4.24 -10.39
C PHE A 61 -6.82 -3.93 -11.90
N ALA A 62 -5.64 -3.63 -12.43
CA ALA A 62 -5.44 -3.43 -13.86
C ALA A 62 -5.71 -4.71 -14.67
N GLU A 63 -5.35 -5.89 -14.14
CA GLU A 63 -5.70 -7.19 -14.73
C GLU A 63 -7.23 -7.42 -14.82
N LEU A 64 -8.02 -6.73 -14.00
CA LEU A 64 -9.49 -6.74 -14.03
C LEU A 64 -10.07 -5.61 -14.89
N GLY A 65 -9.23 -4.83 -15.58
CA GLY A 65 -9.63 -3.68 -16.40
C GLY A 65 -9.83 -2.38 -15.64
N PHE A 66 -9.52 -2.33 -14.33
CA PHE A 66 -9.57 -1.10 -13.54
C PHE A 66 -8.17 -0.47 -13.51
N SER A 67 -7.89 0.45 -14.45
CA SER A 67 -6.65 1.24 -14.44
C SER A 67 -6.90 2.65 -13.92
N VAL A 68 -5.96 3.14 -13.09
CA VAL A 68 -5.92 4.55 -12.69
C VAL A 68 -4.92 5.24 -13.62
N PRO A 69 -5.31 6.31 -14.34
CA PRO A 69 -4.35 7.06 -15.13
C PRO A 69 -3.29 7.68 -14.21
N SER A 70 -2.01 7.48 -14.54
CA SER A 70 -0.91 8.14 -13.82
C SER A 70 -1.09 9.65 -13.87
N VAL A 71 -0.95 10.32 -12.73
CA VAL A 71 -1.15 11.79 -12.61
C VAL A 71 0.05 12.58 -13.17
N GLU A 72 1.02 11.92 -13.81
CA GLU A 72 2.09 12.58 -14.56
C GLU A 72 1.57 13.05 -15.92
N GLY A 73 0.84 14.16 -15.92
CA GLY A 73 0.26 14.76 -17.11
C GLY A 73 -0.56 16.01 -16.78
N GLY A 74 0.08 17.04 -16.22
CA GLY A 74 -0.49 18.36 -15.94
C GLY A 74 0.58 19.40 -15.68
#